data_AF-C3TRS3-F1
#
_entry.id   AF-C3TRS3-F1
#
_cell.length_a   1.000
_cell.length_b   1.000
_cell.length_c   1.000
_cell.angle_alpha   90.00
_cell.angle_beta   90.00
_cell.angle_gamma   90.00
#
_symmetry.space_group_name_H-M   'P 1'
#
loop_
_entity.id
_entity.type
_entity.pdbx_description
1 polymer ?
#
loop_
_entity_poly.entity_id
_entity_poly.type
_entity_poly.pdbx_seq_one_letter_code
_entity_poly.pdbx_strand_id
1 'polypeptide(L)'
;MHACMPASLLCFGLVLLDRHCNPSSEREREIERERELVCMGCVSSKESRRRPPGYEDPNTLARETTFSVNEVEALYELYKRISYSITKDGLIHKEEFQLALFRNSNKRNLFADRIFDLFDLKRNGVIEFGEFVRSLDVFHPATPVEEKIAFAFRLYDLRGTGFIGREELKETRLAILNESELLLSDDAVEEIVDQTFRQADMNGDGKIDPDEWKVFASKNPALLKNMTLPYLKDITMAFPSFVLNSGASDDEL
;
A
#
# COMPACT_ATOMS: atom_id res chain seq x y z
N MET A 1 11.69 -13.54 -27.99
CA MET A 1 10.56 -13.97 -27.15
C MET A 1 10.39 -12.92 -26.06
N HIS A 2 9.52 -11.93 -26.27
CA HIS A 2 9.16 -10.97 -25.24
C HIS A 2 8.27 -11.72 -24.24
N ALA A 3 8.78 -12.01 -23.05
CA ALA A 3 7.97 -12.51 -21.96
C ALA A 3 7.01 -11.38 -21.55
N CYS A 4 5.82 -11.40 -22.14
CA CYS A 4 4.67 -10.66 -21.69
C CYS A 4 4.32 -11.21 -20.31
N MET A 5 4.86 -10.58 -19.27
CA MET A 5 4.57 -10.90 -17.87
C MET A 5 3.13 -10.45 -17.58
N PRO A 6 2.19 -11.36 -17.30
CA PRO A 6 0.83 -10.96 -16.99
C PRO A 6 0.80 -10.15 -15.70
N ALA A 7 -0.05 -9.13 -15.74
CA ALA A 7 -0.32 -8.21 -14.66
C ALA A 7 -1.00 -8.92 -13.49
N SER A 8 -0.33 -8.97 -12.34
CA SER A 8 -0.99 -9.41 -11.09
C SER A 8 -0.32 -8.91 -9.81
N LEU A 9 0.91 -8.38 -9.85
CA LEU A 9 1.66 -8.21 -8.58
C LEU A 9 1.58 -6.86 -7.88
N LEU A 10 0.79 -5.93 -8.39
CA LEU A 10 0.19 -4.88 -7.56
C LEU A 10 -1.31 -4.71 -7.79
N CYS A 11 -1.97 -5.74 -8.32
CA CYS A 11 -3.44 -5.76 -8.34
C CYS A 11 -4.07 -5.90 -6.94
N PHE A 12 -3.28 -6.04 -5.87
CA PHE A 12 -3.79 -6.06 -4.50
C PHE A 12 -3.70 -4.73 -3.75
N GLY A 13 -2.80 -3.81 -4.15
CA GLY A 13 -2.91 -2.41 -3.70
C GLY A 13 -4.21 -1.74 -4.20
N LEU A 14 -4.74 -2.25 -5.33
CA LEU A 14 -5.87 -1.70 -6.08
C LEU A 14 -7.29 -1.99 -5.53
N VAL A 15 -7.48 -2.82 -4.50
CA VAL A 15 -8.86 -3.14 -4.03
C VAL A 15 -9.36 -2.18 -2.93
N LEU A 16 -8.46 -1.52 -2.21
CA LEU A 16 -8.83 -0.61 -1.11
C LEU A 16 -9.53 0.67 -1.60
N LEU A 17 -9.18 1.19 -2.77
CA LEU A 17 -9.67 2.47 -3.29
C LEU A 17 -10.67 2.32 -4.45
N ASP A 18 -10.60 1.25 -5.25
CA ASP A 18 -11.47 1.09 -6.43
C ASP A 18 -12.94 0.77 -6.08
N ARG A 19 -13.23 0.26 -4.87
CA ARG A 19 -14.61 -0.01 -4.41
C ARG A 19 -15.13 0.87 -3.29
N HIS A 20 -14.28 1.60 -2.59
CA HIS A 20 -14.77 2.62 -1.65
C HIS A 20 -15.14 3.95 -2.33
N CYS A 21 -14.80 4.11 -3.61
CA CYS A 21 -15.10 5.30 -4.42
C CYS A 21 -16.19 5.11 -5.48
N ASN A 22 -16.77 3.92 -5.62
CA ASN A 22 -17.87 3.67 -6.57
C ASN A 22 -18.96 2.75 -5.97
N PRO A 23 -20.05 3.30 -5.39
CA PRO A 23 -21.13 2.52 -4.79
C PRO A 23 -22.11 2.08 -5.89
N SER A 24 -21.81 0.99 -6.57
CA SER A 24 -22.68 0.43 -7.62
C SER A 24 -23.55 -0.74 -7.12
N SER A 25 -24.06 -0.68 -5.89
CA SER A 25 -25.17 -1.52 -5.47
C SER A 25 -26.16 -0.78 -4.57
N GLU A 26 -27.46 -0.91 -4.87
CA GLU A 26 -28.54 -0.27 -4.10
C GLU A 26 -28.58 -0.77 -2.63
N ARG A 27 -28.07 -1.97 -2.36
CA ARG A 27 -27.91 -2.51 -0.99
C ARG A 27 -26.85 -1.76 -0.17
N GLU A 28 -25.76 -1.32 -0.79
CA GLU A 28 -24.74 -0.54 -0.10
C GLU A 28 -25.27 0.87 0.25
N ARG A 29 -26.11 1.47 -0.60
CA ARG A 29 -26.78 2.75 -0.30
C ARG A 29 -27.79 2.66 0.84
N GLU A 30 -28.41 1.51 1.05
CA GLU A 30 -29.35 1.30 2.16
C GLU A 30 -28.59 1.08 3.49
N ILE A 31 -27.49 0.33 3.46
CA ILE A 31 -26.59 0.14 4.62
C ILE A 31 -25.91 1.46 5.00
N GLU A 32 -25.56 2.32 4.03
CA GLU A 32 -24.98 3.65 4.27
C GLU A 32 -26.01 4.63 4.87
N ARG A 33 -27.27 4.60 4.40
CA ARG A 33 -28.37 5.38 5.00
C ARG A 33 -28.70 4.93 6.43
N GLU A 34 -28.68 3.63 6.71
CA GLU A 34 -28.86 3.12 8.07
C GLU A 34 -27.70 3.51 8.99
N ARG A 35 -26.46 3.60 8.46
CA ARG A 35 -25.28 4.11 9.19
C ARG A 35 -25.33 5.62 9.43
N GLU A 36 -25.85 6.41 8.49
CA GLU A 36 -26.06 7.85 8.66
C GLU A 36 -27.15 8.16 9.71
N LEU A 37 -28.21 7.34 9.80
CA LEU A 37 -29.25 7.51 10.81
C LEU A 37 -28.74 7.30 12.26
N VAL A 38 -27.68 6.51 12.45
CA VAL A 38 -27.05 6.34 13.78
C VAL A 38 -26.20 7.56 14.18
N CYS A 39 -25.83 8.42 13.23
CA CYS A 39 -24.98 9.60 13.46
C CYS A 39 -25.76 10.92 13.63
N MET A 40 -27.09 10.94 13.49
CA MET A 40 -27.92 12.15 13.72
C MET A 40 -28.57 12.19 15.11
N GLY A 41 -27.78 11.92 16.15
CA GLY A 41 -28.12 12.24 17.54
C GLY A 41 -27.33 13.47 18.01
N CYS A 42 -27.90 14.67 17.88
CA CYS A 42 -27.28 15.89 18.41
C CYS A 42 -27.19 15.84 19.95
N VAL A 43 -25.98 15.77 20.50
CA VAL A 43 -25.68 16.29 21.85
C VAL A 43 -24.40 17.11 21.78
N SER A 44 -24.56 18.44 21.92
CA SER A 44 -23.48 19.36 22.17
C SER A 44 -22.92 19.07 23.58
N SER A 45 -21.68 18.59 23.66
CA SER A 45 -20.90 18.56 24.90
C SER A 45 -19.42 18.54 24.55
N LYS A 46 -18.65 19.38 25.23
CA LYS A 46 -17.21 19.54 25.09
C LYS A 46 -16.49 18.26 25.53
N GLU A 47 -16.50 17.25 24.69
CA GLU A 47 -15.68 16.06 24.86
C GLU A 47 -14.28 16.45 24.37
N SER A 48 -13.28 16.40 25.25
CA SER A 48 -11.90 16.60 24.85
C SER A 48 -11.63 15.70 23.64
N ARG A 49 -11.24 16.27 22.49
CA ARG A 49 -10.85 15.50 21.30
C ARG A 49 -9.65 14.62 21.68
N ARG A 50 -9.89 13.45 22.27
CA ARG A 50 -8.84 12.48 22.56
C ARG A 50 -8.35 12.00 21.21
N ARG A 51 -7.20 12.52 20.79
CA ARG A 51 -6.52 12.05 19.59
C ARG A 51 -6.31 10.54 19.75
N PRO A 52 -6.70 9.71 18.77
CA PRO A 52 -6.53 8.27 18.88
C PRO A 52 -5.05 7.90 19.05
N PRO A 53 -4.76 6.70 19.61
CA PRO A 53 -3.39 6.19 19.69
C PRO A 53 -2.71 6.21 18.31
N GLY A 54 -1.45 6.62 18.24
CA GLY A 54 -0.71 6.70 16.97
C GLY A 54 -1.10 7.87 16.05
N TYR A 55 -1.96 8.80 16.50
CA TYR A 55 -2.31 10.00 15.73
C TYR A 55 -1.12 10.96 15.62
N GLU A 56 -0.79 11.32 14.38
CA GLU A 56 0.23 12.30 14.04
C GLU A 56 -0.40 13.47 13.29
N ASP A 57 0.13 14.68 13.48
CA ASP A 57 -0.46 15.90 12.92
C ASP A 57 -0.35 15.92 11.38
N PRO A 58 -1.44 16.18 10.64
CA PRO A 58 -1.42 16.19 9.18
C PRO A 58 -0.42 17.18 8.56
N ASN A 59 -0.13 18.32 9.21
CA ASN A 59 0.84 19.28 8.71
C ASN A 59 2.28 18.74 8.82
N THR A 60 2.56 17.93 9.85
CA THR A 60 3.86 17.28 9.99
C THR A 60 4.05 16.25 8.89
N LEU A 61 3.05 15.39 8.66
CA LEU A 61 3.10 14.36 7.62
C LEU A 61 3.19 14.95 6.21
N ALA A 62 2.44 16.01 5.92
CA ALA A 62 2.50 16.70 4.63
C ALA A 62 3.86 17.38 4.36
N ARG A 63 4.63 17.70 5.40
CA ARG A 63 6.00 18.22 5.25
C ARG A 63 7.05 17.14 5.00
N GLU A 64 6.75 15.90 5.39
CA GLU A 64 7.66 14.77 5.30
C GLU A 64 7.39 13.86 4.09
N THR A 65 6.26 14.07 3.42
CA THR A 65 5.79 13.25 2.29
C THR A 65 5.45 14.11 1.08
N THR A 66 5.17 13.48 -0.06
CA THR A 66 4.71 14.17 -1.26
C THR A 66 3.25 14.61 -1.21
N PHE A 67 2.50 14.22 -0.18
CA PHE A 67 1.10 14.56 0.01
C PHE A 67 0.91 15.98 0.57
N SER A 68 -0.10 16.67 0.09
CA SER A 68 -0.64 17.88 0.71
C SER A 68 -1.41 17.57 1.99
N VAL A 69 -1.65 18.60 2.82
CA VAL A 69 -2.43 18.46 4.07
C VAL A 69 -3.81 17.84 3.81
N ASN A 70 -4.49 18.29 2.76
CA ASN A 70 -5.81 17.77 2.38
C ASN A 70 -5.76 16.28 1.97
N GLU A 71 -4.71 15.86 1.28
CA GLU A 71 -4.52 14.46 0.91
C GLU A 71 -4.20 13.59 2.13
N VAL A 72 -3.42 14.10 3.09
CA VAL A 72 -3.17 13.42 4.37
C VAL A 72 -4.47 13.27 5.18
N GLU A 73 -5.33 14.29 5.19
CA GLU A 73 -6.65 14.20 5.84
C GLU A 73 -7.58 13.21 5.15
N ALA A 74 -7.56 13.14 3.80
CA ALA A 74 -8.28 12.10 3.06
C ALA A 74 -7.73 10.69 3.36
N LEU A 75 -6.40 10.54 3.47
CA LEU A 75 -5.75 9.30 3.88
C LEU A 75 -6.14 8.88 5.31
N TYR A 76 -6.40 9.84 6.20
CA TYR A 76 -6.85 9.55 7.55
C TYR A 76 -8.25 8.91 7.58
N GLU A 77 -9.15 9.31 6.68
CA GLU A 77 -10.46 8.67 6.53
C GLU A 77 -10.33 7.23 6.04
N LEU A 78 -9.44 6.97 5.08
CA LEU A 78 -9.11 5.61 4.64
C LEU A 78 -8.52 4.79 5.80
N TYR A 79 -7.54 5.35 6.51
CA TYR A 79 -6.90 4.71 7.67
C TYR A 79 -7.95 4.27 8.70
N LYS A 80 -8.84 5.18 9.11
CA LYS A 80 -9.92 4.86 10.07
C LYS A 80 -10.84 3.75 9.57
N ARG A 81 -11.13 3.67 8.28
CA ARG A 81 -11.98 2.57 7.76
C ARG A 81 -11.30 1.22 7.93
N ILE A 82 -9.99 1.15 7.75
CA ILE A 82 -9.20 -0.08 7.87
C ILE A 82 -8.98 -0.43 9.35
N SER A 83 -8.51 0.52 10.16
CA SER A 83 -8.09 0.34 11.56
C SER A 83 -9.24 0.11 12.56
N TYR A 84 -10.48 0.07 12.06
CA TYR A 84 -11.68 -0.23 12.85
C TYR A 84 -12.49 -1.38 12.22
N SER A 85 -11.90 -2.08 11.24
CA SER A 85 -12.60 -3.09 10.44
C SER A 85 -12.79 -4.42 11.18
N ILE A 86 -11.85 -4.78 12.06
CA ILE A 86 -11.93 -5.98 12.91
C ILE A 86 -11.80 -5.57 14.38
N THR A 87 -10.69 -4.93 14.72
CA THR A 87 -10.39 -4.46 16.09
C THR A 87 -10.64 -2.95 16.15
N LYS A 88 -11.33 -2.48 17.18
CA LYS A 88 -11.73 -1.06 17.30
C LYS A 88 -10.77 -0.24 18.16
N ASP A 89 -9.47 -0.41 17.96
CA ASP A 89 -8.42 0.26 18.73
C ASP A 89 -7.73 1.42 17.97
N GLY A 90 -8.03 1.58 16.68
CA GLY A 90 -7.48 2.65 15.86
C GLY A 90 -6.06 2.38 15.36
N LEU A 91 -5.65 1.10 15.33
CA LEU A 91 -4.39 0.60 14.78
C LEU A 91 -4.71 -0.40 13.66
N ILE A 92 -3.88 -0.50 12.62
CA ILE A 92 -4.09 -1.51 11.56
C ILE A 92 -3.32 -2.77 11.92
N HIS A 93 -4.05 -3.84 12.23
CA HIS A 93 -3.48 -5.18 12.45
C HIS A 93 -3.31 -5.92 11.12
N LYS A 94 -2.51 -7.01 11.13
CA LYS A 94 -2.23 -7.79 9.91
C LYS A 94 -3.48 -8.35 9.26
N GLU A 95 -4.45 -8.80 10.07
CA GLU A 95 -5.72 -9.34 9.60
C GLU A 95 -6.59 -8.26 8.93
N GLU A 96 -6.55 -7.04 9.45
CA GLU A 96 -7.26 -5.88 8.88
C GLU A 96 -6.62 -5.42 7.57
N PHE A 97 -5.29 -5.43 7.53
CA PHE A 97 -4.53 -5.18 6.32
C PHE A 97 -4.84 -6.21 5.22
N GLN A 98 -4.85 -7.50 5.57
CA GLN A 98 -5.24 -8.56 4.62
C GLN A 98 -6.71 -8.45 4.20
N LEU A 99 -7.62 -8.12 5.13
CA LEU A 99 -9.03 -7.90 4.82
C LEU A 99 -9.19 -6.73 3.82
N ALA A 100 -8.46 -5.65 4.03
CA ALA A 100 -8.44 -4.50 3.16
C ALA A 100 -7.96 -4.83 1.74
N LEU A 101 -6.86 -5.60 1.60
CA LEU A 101 -6.28 -5.96 0.30
C LEU A 101 -7.10 -7.02 -0.43
N PHE A 102 -7.58 -8.05 0.28
CA PHE A 102 -8.10 -9.28 -0.33
C PHE A 102 -9.59 -9.51 -0.13
N ARG A 103 -10.26 -8.70 0.71
CA ARG A 103 -11.60 -8.98 1.24
C ARG A 103 -11.69 -10.33 1.96
N ASN A 104 -10.55 -10.81 2.44
CA ASN A 104 -10.40 -12.06 3.15
C ASN A 104 -9.24 -11.93 4.13
N SER A 105 -9.56 -11.84 5.41
CA SER A 105 -8.59 -11.68 6.51
C SER A 105 -7.70 -12.92 6.73
N ASN A 106 -7.97 -14.04 6.06
CA ASN A 106 -7.24 -15.29 6.21
C ASN A 106 -6.47 -15.67 4.92
N LYS A 107 -6.50 -14.82 3.89
CA LYS A 107 -5.78 -15.11 2.64
C LYS A 107 -4.29 -14.89 2.86
N ARG A 108 -3.54 -15.99 2.90
CA ARG A 108 -2.08 -15.95 2.90
C ARG A 108 -1.57 -15.45 1.56
N ASN A 109 -0.71 -14.43 1.61
CA ASN A 109 -0.09 -13.85 0.44
C ASN A 109 1.30 -13.33 0.83
N LEU A 110 2.34 -13.80 0.14
CA LEU A 110 3.73 -13.45 0.45
C LEU A 110 3.94 -11.94 0.41
N PHE A 111 3.40 -11.27 -0.60
CA PHE A 111 3.57 -9.82 -0.76
C PHE A 111 2.81 -9.02 0.28
N ALA A 112 1.60 -9.43 0.68
CA ALA A 112 0.88 -8.72 1.74
C ALA A 112 1.62 -8.77 3.07
N ASP A 113 2.19 -9.92 3.42
CA ASP A 113 3.00 -10.06 4.63
C ASP A 113 4.23 -9.16 4.56
N ARG A 114 4.93 -9.15 3.43
CA ARG A 114 6.10 -8.29 3.22
C ARG A 114 5.77 -6.80 3.22
N ILE A 115 4.68 -6.40 2.58
CA ILE A 115 4.25 -4.99 2.56
C ILE A 115 3.85 -4.56 3.97
N PHE A 116 3.16 -5.42 4.74
CA PHE A 116 2.82 -5.13 6.13
C PHE A 116 4.10 -4.89 6.95
N ASP A 117 5.09 -5.79 6.86
CA ASP A 117 6.36 -5.66 7.57
C ASP A 117 7.15 -4.38 7.16
N LEU A 118 7.00 -3.93 5.91
CA LEU A 118 7.61 -2.69 5.43
C LEU A 118 6.84 -1.44 5.83
N PHE A 119 5.54 -1.57 6.13
CA PHE A 119 4.71 -0.49 6.63
C PHE A 119 4.83 -0.33 8.15
N ASP A 120 5.06 -1.41 8.90
CA ASP A 120 5.35 -1.39 10.34
C ASP A 120 6.81 -0.94 10.60
N LEU A 121 7.05 0.37 10.45
CA LEU A 121 8.37 0.99 10.59
C LEU A 121 8.93 0.83 12.01
N LYS A 122 8.05 0.81 13.02
CA LYS A 122 8.39 0.63 14.44
C LYS A 122 8.56 -0.83 14.85
N ARG A 123 8.16 -1.78 14.01
CA ARG A 123 8.21 -3.23 14.26
C ARG A 123 7.46 -3.64 15.52
N ASN A 124 6.31 -3.03 15.76
CA ASN A 124 5.48 -3.31 16.93
C ASN A 124 4.28 -4.23 16.61
N GLY A 125 4.16 -4.71 15.37
CA GLY A 125 3.14 -5.63 14.90
C GLY A 125 1.84 -4.95 14.44
N VAL A 126 1.81 -3.62 14.37
CA VAL A 126 0.67 -2.81 13.91
C VAL A 126 1.16 -1.68 13.02
N ILE A 127 0.29 -1.13 12.18
CA ILE A 127 0.60 0.06 11.39
C ILE A 127 -0.17 1.24 12.01
N GLU A 128 0.56 2.22 12.53
CA GLU A 128 0.01 3.50 12.99
C GLU A 128 -0.25 4.47 11.83
N PHE A 129 -1.02 5.53 12.06
CA PHE A 129 -1.40 6.47 10.99
C PHE A 129 -0.18 7.11 10.30
N GLY A 130 0.81 7.55 11.07
CA GLY A 130 2.02 8.15 10.52
C GLY A 130 2.85 7.16 9.68
N GLU A 131 2.84 5.89 10.05
CA GLU A 131 3.52 4.82 9.30
C GLU A 131 2.77 4.51 7.99
N PHE A 132 1.44 4.49 8.05
CA PHE A 132 0.58 4.32 6.89
C PHE A 132 0.81 5.40 5.83
N VAL A 133 0.83 6.68 6.23
CA VAL A 133 1.02 7.81 5.30
C VAL A 133 2.42 7.79 4.68
N ARG A 134 3.48 7.67 5.50
CA ARG A 134 4.87 7.61 5.00
C ARG A 134 5.11 6.42 4.08
N SER A 135 4.48 5.28 4.35
CA SER A 135 4.66 4.08 3.53
C SER A 135 3.89 4.16 2.20
N LEU A 136 2.70 4.77 2.20
CA LEU A 136 1.94 5.04 0.97
C LEU A 136 2.60 6.09 0.07
N ASP A 137 3.38 7.01 0.65
CA ASP A 137 4.10 8.04 -0.10
C ASP A 137 5.03 7.43 -1.15
N VAL A 138 5.66 6.29 -0.84
CA VAL A 138 6.52 5.59 -1.81
C VAL A 138 5.78 5.22 -3.09
N PHE A 139 4.49 4.97 -3.01
CA PHE A 139 3.64 4.60 -4.14
C PHE A 139 3.05 5.80 -4.88
N HIS A 140 3.18 7.01 -4.35
CA HIS A 140 2.66 8.21 -4.99
C HIS A 140 3.36 8.45 -6.34
N PRO A 141 2.66 8.90 -7.41
CA PRO A 141 3.29 9.03 -8.72
C PRO A 141 4.31 10.17 -8.84
N ALA A 142 4.35 11.09 -7.87
CA ALA A 142 5.37 12.14 -7.82
C ALA A 142 6.66 11.70 -7.11
N THR A 143 6.66 10.55 -6.43
CA THR A 143 7.81 10.06 -5.68
C THR A 143 8.95 9.67 -6.63
N PRO A 144 10.21 10.04 -6.32
CA PRO A 144 11.36 9.69 -7.12
C PRO A 144 11.46 8.18 -7.40
N VAL A 145 11.89 7.82 -8.61
CA VAL A 145 12.02 6.41 -9.00
C VAL A 145 13.07 5.68 -8.16
N GLU A 146 14.08 6.39 -7.68
CA GLU A 146 15.14 5.87 -6.82
C GLU A 146 14.59 5.34 -5.49
N GLU A 147 13.61 6.04 -4.90
CA GLU A 147 12.95 5.59 -3.68
C GLU A 147 12.08 4.36 -3.93
N LYS A 148 11.38 4.33 -5.08
CA LYS A 148 10.62 3.16 -5.53
C LYS A 148 11.51 1.94 -5.75
N ILE A 149 12.68 2.14 -6.35
CA ILE A 149 13.70 1.09 -6.54
C ILE A 149 14.17 0.55 -5.19
N ALA A 150 14.52 1.44 -4.25
CA ALA A 150 15.00 1.06 -2.93
C ALA A 150 13.93 0.33 -2.11
N PHE A 151 12.66 0.74 -2.22
CA PHE A 151 11.57 0.02 -1.55
C PHE A 151 11.31 -1.33 -2.20
N ALA A 152 11.30 -1.41 -3.54
CA ALA A 152 11.17 -2.67 -4.24
C ALA A 152 12.29 -3.65 -3.86
N PHE A 153 13.53 -3.19 -3.67
CA PHE A 153 14.61 -4.04 -3.17
C PHE A 153 14.25 -4.71 -1.83
N ARG A 154 13.78 -3.91 -0.85
CA ARG A 154 13.37 -4.42 0.47
C ARG A 154 12.17 -5.37 0.41
N LEU A 155 11.31 -5.21 -0.61
CA LEU A 155 10.21 -6.12 -0.86
C LEU A 155 10.69 -7.51 -1.29
N TYR A 156 11.75 -7.56 -2.11
CA TYR A 156 12.34 -8.81 -2.62
C TYR A 156 13.35 -9.47 -1.65
N ASP A 157 14.01 -8.70 -0.78
CA ASP A 157 14.86 -9.21 0.31
C ASP A 157 13.99 -9.77 1.46
N LEU A 158 13.39 -10.94 1.23
CA LEU A 158 12.41 -11.57 2.11
C LEU A 158 12.95 -11.83 3.52
N ARG A 159 14.24 -12.10 3.66
CA ARG A 159 14.91 -12.41 4.93
C ARG A 159 15.56 -11.18 5.56
N GLY A 160 15.59 -10.03 4.89
CA GLY A 160 16.16 -8.78 5.41
C GLY A 160 17.68 -8.86 5.56
N THR A 161 18.36 -9.58 4.68
CA THR A 161 19.82 -9.79 4.72
C THR A 161 20.61 -8.62 4.17
N GLY A 162 19.95 -7.67 3.50
CA GLY A 162 20.58 -6.60 2.74
C GLY A 162 21.00 -7.02 1.33
N PHE A 163 20.65 -8.23 0.91
CA PHE A 163 20.90 -8.80 -0.42
C PHE A 163 19.68 -9.61 -0.87
N ILE A 164 19.46 -9.74 -2.18
CA ILE A 164 18.46 -10.67 -2.71
C ILE A 164 19.16 -11.97 -3.08
N GLY A 165 18.85 -13.02 -2.33
CA GLY A 165 19.35 -14.37 -2.57
C GLY A 165 18.58 -15.09 -3.69
N ARG A 166 19.19 -16.18 -4.18
CA ARG A 166 18.59 -16.99 -5.25
C ARG A 166 17.28 -17.64 -4.83
N GLU A 167 17.24 -18.15 -3.61
CA GLU A 167 16.06 -18.77 -3.01
C GLU A 167 14.92 -17.75 -2.86
N GLU A 168 15.23 -16.52 -2.42
CA GLU A 168 14.23 -15.46 -2.26
C GLU A 168 13.63 -15.03 -3.59
N LEU A 169 14.46 -14.95 -4.63
CA LEU A 169 13.97 -14.68 -5.99
C LEU A 169 13.09 -15.82 -6.50
N LYS A 170 13.47 -17.09 -6.26
CA LYS A 170 12.65 -18.26 -6.63
C LYS A 170 11.31 -18.26 -5.91
N GLU A 171 11.31 -18.07 -4.59
CA GLU A 171 10.11 -17.98 -3.76
C GLU A 171 9.17 -16.88 -4.25
N THR A 172 9.73 -15.70 -4.50
CA THR A 172 8.99 -14.57 -5.08
C THR A 172 8.41 -14.97 -6.43
N ARG A 173 9.20 -15.58 -7.33
CA ARG A 173 8.73 -15.98 -8.65
C ARG A 173 7.61 -17.03 -8.61
N LEU A 174 7.68 -17.98 -7.69
CA LEU A 174 6.64 -18.98 -7.49
C LEU A 174 5.34 -18.35 -6.95
N ALA A 175 5.45 -17.43 -5.99
CA ALA A 175 4.30 -16.70 -5.46
C ALA A 175 3.54 -15.94 -6.57
N ILE A 176 4.29 -15.26 -7.43
CA ILE A 176 3.80 -14.55 -8.62
C ILE A 176 2.98 -15.46 -9.54
N LEU A 177 3.56 -16.61 -9.89
CA LEU A 177 2.96 -17.53 -10.85
C LEU A 177 1.70 -18.17 -10.28
N ASN A 178 1.75 -18.57 -9.02
CA ASN A 178 0.62 -19.14 -8.30
C ASN A 178 -0.57 -18.16 -8.19
N GLU A 179 -0.30 -16.87 -7.93
CA GLU A 179 -1.35 -15.84 -7.91
C GLU A 179 -1.97 -15.57 -9.29
N SER A 180 -1.21 -15.80 -10.36
CA SER A 180 -1.66 -15.59 -11.74
C SER A 180 -2.34 -16.82 -12.34
N GLU A 181 -2.54 -17.87 -11.54
CA GLU A 181 -3.00 -19.20 -12.00
C GLU A 181 -2.16 -19.76 -13.16
N LEU A 182 -0.90 -19.31 -13.26
CA LEU A 182 0.05 -19.76 -14.25
C LEU A 182 0.89 -20.90 -13.68
N LEU A 183 0.81 -22.05 -14.32
CA LEU A 183 1.62 -23.21 -13.97
C LEU A 183 2.82 -23.27 -14.91
N LEU A 184 4.01 -22.99 -14.36
CA LEU A 184 5.29 -23.31 -14.99
C LEU A 184 5.88 -24.55 -14.31
N SER A 185 6.66 -25.34 -15.06
CA SER A 185 7.48 -26.39 -14.45
C SER A 185 8.56 -25.78 -13.55
N ASP A 186 9.00 -26.53 -12.54
CA ASP A 186 10.09 -26.08 -11.67
C ASP A 186 11.36 -25.75 -12.46
N ASP A 187 11.69 -26.56 -13.48
CA ASP A 187 12.80 -26.31 -14.41
C ASP A 187 12.68 -24.95 -15.14
N ALA A 188 11.47 -24.57 -15.55
CA ALA A 188 11.24 -23.29 -16.22
C ALA A 188 11.38 -22.11 -15.24
N VAL A 189 11.01 -22.31 -13.97
CA VAL A 189 11.22 -21.30 -12.92
C VAL A 189 12.71 -21.16 -12.62
N GLU A 190 13.45 -22.27 -12.50
CA GLU A 190 14.90 -22.25 -12.31
C GLU A 190 15.60 -21.51 -13.45
N GLU A 191 15.26 -21.78 -14.71
CA GLU A 191 15.86 -21.07 -15.84
C GLU A 191 15.59 -19.56 -15.79
N ILE A 192 14.40 -19.13 -15.35
CA ILE A 192 14.09 -17.70 -15.17
C ILE A 192 14.96 -17.10 -14.06
N VAL A 193 15.13 -17.82 -12.95
CA VAL A 193 15.99 -17.40 -11.82
C VAL A 193 17.43 -17.29 -12.29
N ASP A 194 17.95 -18.30 -12.99
CA ASP A 194 19.30 -18.31 -13.58
C ASP A 194 19.54 -17.16 -14.55
N GLN A 195 18.58 -16.88 -15.42
CA GLN A 195 18.67 -15.77 -16.37
C GLN A 195 18.67 -14.43 -15.64
N THR A 196 17.89 -14.30 -14.57
CA THR A 196 17.82 -13.08 -13.78
C THR A 196 19.15 -12.83 -13.06
N PHE A 197 19.71 -13.85 -12.40
CA PHE A 197 21.01 -13.74 -11.74
C PHE A 197 22.12 -13.40 -12.73
N ARG A 198 22.17 -14.07 -13.89
CA ARG A 198 23.14 -13.74 -14.95
C ARG A 198 23.08 -12.28 -15.43
N GLN A 199 21.96 -11.60 -15.26
CA GLN A 199 21.78 -10.20 -15.68
C GLN A 199 21.98 -9.20 -14.54
N ALA A 200 21.65 -9.60 -13.31
CA ALA A 200 21.61 -8.72 -12.14
C ALA A 200 22.88 -8.82 -11.28
N ASP A 201 23.38 -10.04 -11.01
CA ASP A 201 24.60 -10.30 -10.25
C ASP A 201 25.83 -10.00 -11.13
N MET A 202 26.33 -8.77 -11.03
CA MET A 202 27.40 -8.26 -11.89
C MET A 202 28.77 -8.71 -11.40
N ASN A 203 28.92 -8.92 -10.08
CA ASN A 203 30.18 -9.29 -9.46
C ASN A 203 30.38 -10.82 -9.35
N GLY A 204 29.31 -11.61 -9.52
CA GLY A 204 29.31 -13.08 -9.54
C GLY A 204 29.42 -13.73 -8.16
N ASP A 205 29.02 -13.04 -7.08
CA ASP A 205 29.08 -13.54 -5.71
C ASP A 205 27.84 -14.34 -5.29
N GLY A 206 26.85 -14.48 -6.19
CA GLY A 206 25.67 -15.31 -6.00
C GLY A 206 24.54 -14.61 -5.24
N LYS A 207 24.61 -13.30 -5.02
CA LYS A 207 23.59 -12.49 -4.37
C LYS A 207 23.49 -11.13 -5.05
N ILE A 208 22.31 -10.50 -5.04
CA ILE A 208 22.12 -9.20 -5.69
C ILE A 208 22.16 -8.12 -4.61
N ASP A 209 23.11 -7.20 -4.70
CA ASP A 209 23.23 -6.06 -3.80
C ASP A 209 22.33 -4.86 -4.23
N PRO A 210 22.18 -3.81 -3.39
CA PRO A 210 21.35 -2.66 -3.73
C PRO A 210 21.77 -1.89 -5.00
N ASP A 211 23.07 -1.83 -5.30
CA ASP A 211 23.60 -1.11 -6.47
C ASP A 211 23.35 -1.92 -7.74
N GLU A 212 23.59 -3.23 -7.69
CA GLU A 212 23.24 -4.18 -8.74
C GLU A 212 21.75 -4.19 -9.04
N TRP A 213 20.92 -4.24 -7.99
CA TRP A 213 19.47 -4.13 -8.11
C TRP A 213 19.06 -2.82 -8.77
N LYS A 214 19.66 -1.69 -8.38
CA LYS A 214 19.35 -0.39 -8.98
C LYS A 214 19.63 -0.38 -10.48
N VAL A 215 20.77 -0.93 -10.90
CA VAL A 215 21.12 -1.06 -12.33
C VAL A 215 20.13 -1.98 -13.05
N PHE A 216 19.81 -3.12 -12.44
CA PHE A 216 18.88 -4.10 -13.00
C PHE A 216 17.45 -3.55 -13.16
N ALA A 217 16.91 -2.92 -12.11
CA ALA A 217 15.57 -2.32 -12.10
C ALA A 217 15.45 -1.16 -13.10
N SER A 218 16.51 -0.35 -13.25
CA SER A 218 16.54 0.74 -14.23
C SER A 218 16.46 0.23 -15.68
N LYS A 219 17.05 -0.93 -15.97
CA LYS A 219 16.96 -1.60 -17.28
C LYS A 219 15.62 -2.33 -17.48
N ASN A 220 14.90 -2.61 -16.39
CA ASN A 220 13.65 -3.37 -16.40
C ASN A 220 12.51 -2.60 -15.69
N PRO A 221 12.01 -1.48 -16.24
CA PRO A 221 10.97 -0.66 -15.60
C PRO A 221 9.68 -1.40 -15.27
N ALA A 222 9.40 -2.52 -15.96
CA ALA A 222 8.24 -3.37 -15.69
C ALA A 222 8.24 -3.94 -14.26
N LEU A 223 9.42 -4.13 -13.64
CA LEU A 223 9.55 -4.56 -12.24
C LEU A 223 8.96 -3.52 -11.27
N LEU A 224 8.99 -2.25 -11.67
CA LEU A 224 8.55 -1.12 -10.85
C LEU A 224 7.14 -0.63 -11.22
N LYS A 225 6.49 -1.19 -12.25
CA LYS A 225 5.11 -0.82 -12.66
C LYS A 225 4.19 -0.80 -11.45
N ASN A 226 4.21 -1.96 -10.83
CA ASN A 226 4.52 -2.20 -9.46
C ASN A 226 4.17 -1.08 -8.44
N MET A 227 5.18 -0.24 -8.26
CA MET A 227 5.46 0.72 -7.20
C MET A 227 4.78 2.08 -7.40
N THR A 228 3.74 2.15 -8.23
CA THR A 228 3.01 3.40 -8.47
C THR A 228 1.52 3.14 -8.43
N LEU A 229 0.83 3.93 -7.61
CA LEU A 229 -0.62 3.91 -7.46
C LEU A 229 -1.18 5.22 -8.03
N PRO A 230 -1.66 5.25 -9.29
CA PRO A 230 -2.05 6.48 -9.97
C PRO A 230 -3.13 7.29 -9.25
N TYR A 231 -4.06 6.59 -8.59
CA TYR A 231 -5.19 7.19 -7.88
C TYR A 231 -4.80 7.98 -6.63
N LEU A 232 -3.56 7.86 -6.13
CA LEU A 232 -3.12 8.65 -4.98
C LEU A 232 -3.08 10.16 -5.28
N LYS A 233 -2.97 10.55 -6.56
CA LYS A 233 -3.11 11.95 -7.01
C LYS A 233 -4.52 12.51 -6.84
N ASP A 234 -5.51 11.64 -6.78
CA ASP A 234 -6.93 11.97 -6.84
C ASP A 234 -7.65 11.57 -5.54
N ILE A 235 -6.89 11.33 -4.46
CA ILE A 235 -7.43 10.74 -3.23
C ILE A 235 -8.44 11.64 -2.51
N THR A 236 -8.38 12.96 -2.71
CA THR A 236 -9.38 13.89 -2.18
C THR A 236 -10.74 13.77 -2.89
N MET A 237 -10.76 13.35 -4.15
CA MET A 237 -12.00 13.09 -4.91
C MET A 237 -12.63 11.74 -4.53
N ALA A 238 -11.78 10.79 -4.15
CA ALA A 238 -12.17 9.48 -3.65
C ALA A 238 -12.94 9.53 -2.31
N PHE A 239 -12.64 10.53 -1.47
CA PHE A 239 -13.33 10.78 -0.19
C PHE A 239 -13.84 12.22 -0.13
N PRO A 240 -14.92 12.54 -0.86
CA PRO A 240 -15.36 13.91 -1.08
C PRO A 240 -15.95 14.60 0.16
N SER A 241 -16.14 13.88 1.28
CA SER A 241 -16.63 14.45 2.55
C SER A 241 -15.76 15.60 3.09
N PHE A 242 -14.58 15.82 2.51
CA PHE A 242 -13.66 16.91 2.85
C PHE A 242 -13.77 18.15 1.94
N VAL A 243 -14.38 18.08 0.75
CA VAL A 243 -14.35 19.18 -0.24
C VAL A 243 -15.18 20.41 0.19
N LEU A 244 -15.91 20.35 1.31
CA LEU A 244 -16.68 21.48 1.85
C LEU A 244 -16.19 21.85 3.26
N ASN A 245 -15.03 22.50 3.34
CA ASN A 245 -14.73 23.53 4.34
C ASN A 245 -13.38 24.20 4.03
N SER A 246 -13.20 24.66 2.79
CA SER A 246 -12.37 25.86 2.60
C SER A 246 -13.27 27.04 2.93
N GLY A 247 -12.98 27.73 4.03
CA GLY A 247 -13.78 28.82 4.53
C GLY A 247 -13.96 29.91 3.48
N ALA A 248 -15.13 29.96 2.86
CA ALA A 248 -15.73 31.23 2.48
C ALA A 248 -16.27 31.82 3.79
N SER A 249 -15.46 32.65 4.42
CA SER A 249 -15.99 33.70 5.28
C SER A 249 -16.85 34.59 4.37
N ASP A 250 -18.15 34.27 4.28
CA ASP A 250 -19.18 35.20 3.82
C ASP A 250 -19.36 36.25 4.93
N ASP A 251 -18.35 37.11 5.08
CA ASP A 251 -18.54 38.45 5.63
C ASP A 251 -18.78 39.37 4.43
N GLU A 252 -20.03 39.46 3.99
CA GLU A 252 -20.53 40.68 3.35
C GLU A 252 -22.08 40.75 3.37
N LEU A 253 -22.54 41.88 3.95
CA LEU A 253 -23.87 42.51 4.01
C LEU A 253 -24.85 42.09 5.12
#